data_AF-A0A1F7S2E1-F1
#
_entry.id   AF-A0A1F7S2E1-F1
#
_cell.length_a   1.000
_cell.length_b   1.000
_cell.length_c   1.000
_cell.angle_alpha   90.00
_cell.angle_beta   90.00
_cell.angle_gamma   90.00
#
_symmetry.space_group_name_H-M   'P 1'
#
loop_
_entity.id
_entity.type
_entity.pdbx_description
1 polymer ?
#
loop_
_entity_poly.entity_id
_entity_poly.type
_entity_poly.pdbx_seq_one_letter_code
_entity_poly.pdbx_strand_id
1 'polypeptide(L)'
;MFKRKDLHKELCVLQIDKKVLNLSQVVITDGNASSSYVRFYSVAEGLRVLDKELVFAKYWNQEDPIEKFRHTSIKCAEVLVLDKLPKDFIIGAYVSCEESKSKLYDIMEEIEPDFPITINPDLFFQ
;
A
#
# COMPACT_ATOMS: atom_id res chain seq x y z
N MET A 1 -0.24 8.18 5.45
CA MET A 1 0.82 8.04 6.48
C MET A 1 1.32 9.36 7.04
N PHE A 2 1.46 10.44 6.23
CA PHE A 2 1.92 11.77 6.68
C PHE A 2 1.30 12.29 8.01
N LYS A 3 -0.01 12.11 8.22
CA LYS A 3 -0.71 12.50 9.46
C LYS A 3 -0.24 11.74 10.72
N ARG A 4 0.46 10.61 10.54
CA ARG A 4 1.05 9.76 11.58
C ARG A 4 2.58 9.78 11.52
N LYS A 5 3.20 10.76 10.86
CA LYS A 5 4.67 10.83 10.71
C LYS A 5 5.39 10.84 12.06
N ASP A 6 4.80 11.44 13.09
CA ASP A 6 5.39 11.49 14.43
C ASP A 6 5.38 10.10 15.13
N LEU A 7 4.60 9.15 14.61
CA LEU A 7 4.54 7.76 15.04
C LEU A 7 5.38 6.84 14.16
N HIS A 8 6.26 7.37 13.30
CA HIS A 8 7.03 6.57 12.35
C HIS A 8 7.80 5.41 12.98
N LYS A 9 8.18 5.53 14.27
CA LYS A 9 8.89 4.50 15.02
C LYS A 9 8.05 3.28 15.34
N GLU A 10 6.73 3.46 15.36
CA GLU A 10 5.72 2.47 15.74
C GLU A 10 4.96 1.93 14.52
N LEU A 11 5.45 2.22 13.31
CA LEU A 11 4.81 1.83 12.05
C LEU A 11 5.73 0.95 11.21
N CYS A 12 5.14 0.00 10.49
CA CYS A 12 5.76 -0.69 9.38
C CYS A 12 4.83 -0.68 8.16
N VAL A 13 5.40 -0.93 6.99
CA VAL A 13 4.66 -1.13 5.73
C VAL A 13 4.92 -2.55 5.25
N LEU A 14 3.90 -3.38 5.19
CA LEU A 14 4.03 -4.75 4.70
C LEU A 14 4.28 -4.77 3.18
N GLN A 15 5.21 -5.62 2.77
CA GLN A 15 5.51 -5.90 1.37
C GLN A 15 4.64 -7.07 0.92
N ILE A 16 3.78 -6.83 -0.07
CA ILE A 16 2.86 -7.84 -0.60
C ILE A 16 3.36 -8.32 -1.97
N ASP A 17 3.49 -9.64 -2.16
CA ASP A 17 3.81 -10.23 -3.47
C ASP A 17 2.68 -9.92 -4.47
N LYS A 18 3.05 -9.34 -5.61
CA LYS A 18 2.14 -8.98 -6.71
C LYS A 18 1.39 -10.18 -7.28
N LYS A 19 1.88 -11.41 -7.07
CA LYS A 19 1.14 -12.63 -7.39
C LYS A 19 -0.22 -12.72 -6.70
N VAL A 20 -0.48 -11.89 -5.67
CA VAL A 20 -1.81 -11.73 -5.07
C VAL A 20 -2.88 -11.44 -6.12
N LEU A 21 -2.52 -10.74 -7.21
CA LEU A 21 -3.41 -10.44 -8.34
C LEU A 21 -3.89 -11.69 -9.11
N ASN A 22 -3.25 -12.85 -8.91
CA ASN A 22 -3.65 -14.12 -9.51
C ASN A 22 -4.61 -14.92 -8.63
N LEU A 23 -4.88 -14.47 -7.40
CA LEU A 23 -5.87 -15.11 -6.54
C LEU A 23 -7.27 -14.95 -7.13
N SER A 24 -8.11 -15.96 -6.93
CA SER A 24 -9.54 -15.84 -7.23
C SER A 24 -10.16 -14.76 -6.34
N GLN A 25 -11.18 -14.07 -6.86
CA GLN A 25 -11.96 -13.08 -6.11
C GLN A 25 -11.14 -11.87 -5.63
N VAL A 26 -10.14 -11.46 -6.41
CA VAL A 26 -9.46 -10.17 -6.26
C VAL A 26 -10.10 -9.15 -7.18
N VAL A 27 -10.35 -7.96 -6.64
CA VAL A 27 -10.82 -6.80 -7.41
C VAL A 27 -9.88 -5.63 -7.24
N ILE A 28 -9.86 -4.76 -8.24
CA ILE A 28 -9.10 -3.51 -8.22
C ILE A 28 -10.07 -2.35 -8.18
N THR A 29 -9.75 -1.31 -7.43
CA THR A 29 -10.50 -0.04 -7.42
C THR A 29 -9.70 1.09 -8.07
N ASP A 30 -10.39 2.08 -8.63
CA ASP A 30 -9.78 3.32 -9.15
C ASP A 30 -9.65 4.45 -8.11
N GLY A 31 -9.88 4.10 -6.85
CA GLY A 31 -9.67 4.95 -5.69
C GLY A 31 -9.99 4.22 -4.41
N ASN A 32 -10.07 4.96 -3.30
CA ASN A 32 -10.38 4.38 -2.00
C ASN A 32 -11.74 3.65 -2.05
N ALA A 33 -11.76 2.36 -1.70
CA ALA A 33 -12.95 1.51 -1.75
C ALA A 33 -14.12 2.01 -0.88
N SER A 34 -13.87 2.87 0.10
CA SER A 34 -14.91 3.48 0.93
C SER A 34 -15.50 4.77 0.34
N SER A 35 -15.05 5.23 -0.83
CA SER A 35 -15.52 6.47 -1.46
C SER A 35 -16.81 6.24 -2.27
N SER A 36 -17.72 7.22 -2.30
CA SER A 36 -19.02 7.09 -2.98
C SER A 36 -18.93 6.96 -4.51
N TYR A 37 -17.82 7.36 -5.12
CA TYR A 37 -17.64 7.36 -6.58
C TYR A 37 -16.62 6.32 -7.08
N VAL A 38 -16.15 5.44 -6.19
CA VAL A 38 -15.18 4.41 -6.53
C VAL A 38 -15.81 3.36 -7.45
N ARG A 39 -15.04 2.90 -8.44
CA ARG A 39 -15.44 1.79 -9.30
C ARG A 39 -14.61 0.56 -8.97
N PHE A 40 -15.24 -0.60 -9.08
CA PHE A 40 -14.61 -1.90 -8.85
C PHE A 40 -14.48 -2.61 -10.19
N TYR A 41 -13.29 -3.18 -10.43
CA TYR A 41 -12.93 -3.83 -11.68
C TYR A 41 -12.40 -5.23 -11.40
N SER A 42 -12.53 -6.13 -12.38
CA SER A 42 -11.66 -7.31 -12.41
C SER A 42 -10.20 -6.88 -12.49
N VAL A 43 -9.27 -7.75 -12.07
CA VAL A 43 -7.82 -7.46 -12.14
C VAL A 43 -7.39 -7.04 -13.55
N ALA A 44 -7.85 -7.78 -14.57
CA ALA A 44 -7.47 -7.51 -15.95
C ALA A 44 -8.00 -6.15 -16.45
N GLU A 45 -9.21 -5.75 -16.06
CA GLU A 45 -9.77 -4.45 -16.41
C GLU A 45 -9.10 -3.32 -15.63
N GLY A 46 -8.92 -3.48 -14.31
CA GLY A 46 -8.28 -2.50 -13.44
C GLY A 46 -6.88 -2.13 -13.92
N LEU A 47 -6.06 -3.13 -14.27
CA LEU A 47 -4.71 -2.89 -14.82
C LEU A 47 -4.72 -2.19 -16.18
N ARG A 48 -5.82 -2.26 -16.95
CA ARG A 48 -5.97 -1.52 -18.21
C ARG A 48 -6.45 -0.08 -18.01
N VAL A 49 -7.33 0.15 -17.04
CA VAL A 49 -7.96 1.47 -16.82
C VAL A 49 -7.17 2.38 -15.91
N LEU A 50 -6.37 1.82 -15.00
CA LEU A 50 -5.56 2.61 -14.08
C LEU A 50 -4.42 3.30 -14.81
N ASP A 51 -4.32 4.61 -14.62
CA ASP A 51 -3.16 5.38 -15.06
C ASP A 51 -2.00 5.14 -14.09
N LYS A 52 -1.01 4.37 -14.55
CA LYS A 52 0.19 4.03 -13.77
C LYS A 52 0.94 5.27 -13.31
N GLU A 53 1.06 6.30 -14.14
CA GLU A 53 1.82 7.50 -13.79
C GLU A 53 1.14 8.25 -12.66
N LEU A 54 -0.19 8.35 -12.69
CA LEU A 54 -0.97 8.98 -11.63
C LEU A 54 -0.96 8.18 -10.32
N VAL A 55 -1.09 6.85 -10.38
CA VAL A 55 -1.05 5.98 -9.19
C VAL A 55 0.30 6.13 -8.47
N PHE A 56 1.41 6.11 -9.21
CA PHE A 56 2.76 6.19 -8.65
C PHE A 56 3.31 7.63 -8.52
N ALA A 57 2.53 8.66 -8.86
CA ALA A 57 2.97 10.05 -8.81
C ALA A 57 3.38 10.45 -7.38
N LYS A 58 4.56 11.06 -7.21
CA LYS A 58 5.05 11.53 -5.89
C LYS A 58 4.16 12.63 -5.31
N TYR A 59 3.69 13.53 -6.16
CA TYR A 59 2.82 14.65 -5.80
C TYR A 59 1.54 14.63 -6.65
N TRP A 60 0.45 15.11 -6.07
CA TRP A 60 -0.90 15.10 -6.67
C TRP A 60 -1.57 16.47 -6.58
N ASN A 61 -0.82 17.51 -6.23
CA ASN A 61 -1.36 18.86 -6.08
C ASN A 61 -1.55 19.47 -7.47
N GLN A 62 -2.79 19.83 -7.78
CA GLN A 62 -3.16 20.53 -9.01
C GLN A 62 -3.80 21.87 -8.60
N GLU A 63 -3.66 22.89 -9.46
CA GLU A 63 -4.30 24.19 -9.26
C GLU A 63 -5.82 24.08 -9.44
N ASP A 64 -6.26 23.34 -10.46
CA ASP A 64 -7.67 23.02 -10.67
C ASP A 64 -8.16 22.08 -9.55
N PRO A 65 -9.17 22.49 -8.74
CA PRO A 65 -9.74 21.65 -7.71
C PRO A 65 -10.27 20.29 -8.21
N ILE A 66 -10.87 20.24 -9.41
CA ILE A 66 -11.44 19.02 -9.97
C ILE A 66 -10.33 18.02 -10.27
N GLU A 67 -9.27 18.47 -10.95
CA GLU A 67 -8.11 17.63 -11.22
C GLU A 67 -7.39 17.20 -9.95
N LYS A 68 -7.32 18.08 -8.94
CA LYS A 68 -6.79 17.72 -7.63
C LYS A 68 -7.58 16.57 -6.99
N PHE A 69 -8.91 16.66 -6.98
CA PHE A 69 -9.76 15.59 -6.45
C PHE A 69 -9.56 14.28 -7.24
N ARG A 70 -9.55 14.36 -8.58
CA ARG A 70 -9.32 13.20 -9.46
C ARG A 70 -7.99 12.53 -9.16
N HIS A 71 -6.89 13.29 -9.08
CA HIS A 71 -5.56 12.77 -8.78
C HIS A 71 -5.47 12.17 -7.37
N THR A 72 -6.07 12.82 -6.37
CA THR A 72 -6.12 12.27 -5.00
C THR A 72 -6.87 10.95 -4.93
N SER A 73 -7.94 10.81 -5.71
CA SER A 73 -8.71 9.57 -5.77
C SER A 73 -7.89 8.45 -6.40
N ILE A 74 -7.34 8.68 -7.61
CA ILE A 74 -6.58 7.66 -8.36
C ILE A 74 -5.37 7.14 -7.57
N LYS A 75 -4.68 8.02 -6.84
CA LYS A 75 -3.55 7.62 -5.99
C LYS A 75 -3.94 6.65 -4.87
N CYS A 76 -5.21 6.65 -4.48
CA CYS A 76 -5.77 5.74 -3.50
C CYS A 76 -6.42 4.49 -4.13
N ALA A 77 -6.08 4.14 -5.38
CA ALA A 77 -6.46 2.85 -5.95
C ALA A 77 -6.00 1.68 -5.06
N GLU A 78 -6.87 0.69 -4.88
CA GLU A 78 -6.65 -0.44 -3.97
C GLU A 78 -6.76 -1.79 -4.70
N VAL A 79 -6.06 -2.78 -4.17
CA VAL A 79 -6.25 -4.20 -4.50
C VAL A 79 -6.99 -4.81 -3.32
N LEU A 80 -8.18 -5.34 -3.56
CA LEU A 80 -9.02 -5.94 -2.52
C LEU A 80 -9.03 -7.45 -2.69
N VAL A 81 -8.58 -8.15 -1.64
CA VAL A 81 -8.62 -9.61 -1.54
C VAL A 81 -9.80 -9.97 -0.64
N LEU A 82 -10.70 -10.83 -1.11
CA LEU A 82 -11.85 -11.26 -0.33
C LEU A 82 -11.41 -12.08 0.89
N ASP A 83 -12.06 -11.83 2.03
CA ASP A 83 -11.92 -12.50 3.33
C ASP A 83 -10.53 -12.44 3.98
N LYS A 84 -9.49 -13.02 3.35
CA LYS A 84 -8.17 -13.16 3.96
C LYS A 84 -7.06 -13.27 2.93
N LEU A 85 -6.00 -12.47 3.12
CA LEU A 85 -4.74 -12.63 2.43
C LEU A 85 -3.95 -13.82 3.02
N PRO A 86 -3.53 -14.82 2.23
CA PRO A 86 -2.63 -15.87 2.71
C PRO A 86 -1.27 -15.28 3.13
N LYS A 87 -0.71 -15.78 4.23
CA LYS A 87 0.53 -15.22 4.82
C LYS A 87 1.72 -15.26 3.85
N ASP A 88 1.77 -16.24 2.97
CA ASP A 88 2.87 -16.44 2.01
C ASP A 88 2.96 -15.29 0.97
N PHE A 89 1.94 -14.44 0.87
CA PHE A 89 2.00 -13.22 0.07
C PHE A 89 2.61 -12.03 0.83
N ILE A 90 2.81 -12.12 2.14
CA ILE A 90 3.49 -11.09 2.95
C ILE A 90 4.98 -11.45 2.94
N ILE A 91 5.74 -10.81 2.06
CA ILE A 91 7.14 -11.19 1.75
C ILE A 91 8.18 -10.37 2.52
N GLY A 92 7.74 -9.49 3.41
CA GLY A 92 8.61 -8.65 4.21
C GLY A 92 7.92 -7.39 4.70
N ALA A 93 8.69 -6.48 5.28
CA ALA A 93 8.22 -5.17 5.70
C ALA A 93 9.28 -4.08 5.47
N TYR A 94 8.81 -2.86 5.25
CA TYR A 94 9.61 -1.65 5.37
C TYR A 94 9.39 -1.03 6.74
N VAL A 95 10.47 -0.52 7.32
CA VAL A 95 10.48 0.26 8.56
C VAL A 95 11.25 1.55 8.35
N SER A 96 11.11 2.48 9.28
CA SER A 96 11.60 3.83 9.07
C SER A 96 13.03 4.07 9.55
N CYS A 97 13.51 3.29 10.52
CA CYS A 97 14.85 3.39 11.10
C CYS A 97 15.25 2.08 11.81
N GLU A 98 16.48 2.01 12.32
CA GLU A 98 16.99 0.85 13.07
C GLU A 98 16.16 0.53 14.33
N GLU A 99 15.68 1.54 15.05
CA GLU A 99 14.84 1.31 16.24
C GLU A 99 13.55 0.54 15.90
N SER A 100 12.87 0.93 14.82
CA SER A 100 11.69 0.21 14.31
C SER A 100 12.04 -1.18 13.77
N LYS A 101 13.24 -1.34 13.19
CA LYS A 101 13.72 -2.63 12.70
C LYS A 101 13.90 -3.62 13.86
N SER A 102 14.57 -3.20 14.93
CA SER A 102 14.73 -4.02 16.14
C SER A 102 13.39 -4.39 16.75
N LYS A 103 12.48 -3.42 16.94
CA LYS A 103 11.13 -3.70 17.46
C LYS A 103 10.37 -4.73 16.62
N LEU A 104 10.43 -4.62 15.30
CA LEU A 104 9.75 -5.56 14.42
C LEU A 104 10.46 -6.93 14.40
N TYR A 105 11.79 -6.96 14.47
CA TYR A 105 12.56 -8.19 14.58
C TYR A 105 12.16 -8.97 15.84
N ASP A 106 12.11 -8.31 17.01
CA ASP A 106 11.75 -8.96 18.27
C ASP A 106 10.34 -9.60 18.22
N ILE A 107 9.41 -9.00 17.47
CA ILE A 107 8.07 -9.57 17.24
C ILE A 107 8.12 -10.77 16.28
N MET A 108 8.92 -10.67 15.23
CA MET A 108 8.95 -11.65 14.15
C MET A 108 9.87 -12.84 14.43
N GLU A 109 10.86 -12.71 15.31
CA GLU A 109 11.83 -13.78 15.61
C GLU A 109 11.15 -15.07 16.10
N GLU A 110 10.03 -14.95 16.83
CA GLU A 110 9.26 -16.12 17.28
C GLU A 110 8.31 -16.70 16.21
N ILE A 111 8.00 -15.93 15.15
CA ILE A 111 6.99 -16.27 14.14
C ILE A 111 7.65 -16.75 12.83
N GLU A 112 8.60 -15.97 12.33
CA GLU A 112 9.33 -16.16 11.08
C GLU A 112 10.70 -15.44 11.19
N PRO A 113 11.74 -16.10 11.74
CA PRO A 113 13.05 -15.49 12.01
C PRO A 113 13.72 -14.86 10.78
N ASP A 114 13.48 -15.44 9.61
CA ASP A 114 14.05 -14.98 8.33
C ASP A 114 13.19 -13.92 7.63
N PHE A 115 12.17 -13.38 8.31
CA PHE A 115 11.26 -12.39 7.73
C PHE A 115 12.02 -11.12 7.27
N PRO A 116 11.98 -10.76 5.97
CA PRO A 116 12.77 -9.63 5.49
C PRO A 116 12.29 -8.28 6.03
N ILE A 117 13.16 -7.57 6.78
CA ILE A 117 12.91 -6.21 7.27
C ILE A 117 13.91 -5.23 6.65
N THR A 118 13.42 -4.30 5.84
CA THR A 118 14.25 -3.30 5.13
C THR A 118 13.96 -1.89 5.65
N ILE A 119 15.00 -1.10 5.90
CA ILE A 119 14.83 0.31 6.29
C ILE A 119 14.60 1.15 5.02
N ASN A 120 13.50 1.88 4.98
CA ASN A 120 13.15 2.81 3.90
C ASN A 120 12.42 4.05 4.48
N PRO A 121 13.16 5.09 4.90
CA PRO A 121 12.61 6.27 5.57
C PRO A 121 11.63 7.07 4.68
N ASP A 122 11.81 7.06 3.36
CA ASP A 122 11.02 7.85 2.41
C ASP A 122 9.52 7.52 2.47
N LEU A 123 9.17 6.28 2.84
CA LEU A 123 7.78 5.84 2.99
C LEU A 123 7.08 6.47 4.21
N PHE A 124 7.84 6.98 5.18
CA PHE A 124 7.33 7.42 6.48
C PHE A 124 7.27 8.94 6.66
N PHE A 125 7.63 9.71 5.63
CA PHE A 125 7.51 11.18 5.61
C PHE A 125 8.32 11.89 6.72
N GLN A 126 9.53 11.40 6.97
CA GLN A 126 10.53 12.03 7.83
C GLN A 126 11.35 13.06 7.06
#